data_AF-A0A927XLV2-F1
#
_entry.id   AF-A0A927XLV2-F1
#
_cell.length_a   1.000
_cell.length_b   1.000
_cell.length_c   1.000
_cell.angle_alpha   90.00
_cell.angle_beta   90.00
_cell.angle_gamma   90.00
#
_symmetry.space_group_name_H-M   'P 1'
#
loop_
_entity.id
_entity.type
_entity.pdbx_description
1 polymer ?
#
loop_
_entity_poly.entity_id
_entity_poly.type
_entity_poly.pdbx_seq_one_letter_code
_entity_poly.pdbx_strand_id
1 'polypeptide(L)'
;MERMVNRTMATMRDIAILAGVSTATVSHVVNGTKKLSPETTERVLMAIQEANYTPNTLAKSLRSGQTHTIGVLVEDIRGLPVAGIVSGINETLSKSGYRMILHDLHLLEKLYNQYEQIASYRHRINNGVALLKSSNVDGIIYVGMHDRHLDYLFDPMDTPLVFAYSHGTNQDTYVTYSNQDSASDMTRYLLARGHTRIAVIAGHPHSYPTARRMHGIRMALQKEGLAIPEEYVRYGNWEYESGITETRALIALDPRPTAIFAMNDLMAAGCIHALNEEGLTVPRDMAVVGFDNREISRYLQPPLTTIQLPTTEIGTAAALHIMEKINNPSSPPAREIIHCSIIERASV
;
A
#
# COMPACT_ATOMS: atom_id res chain seq x y z
N MET A 1 28.75 48.45 4.74
CA MET A 1 27.31 48.54 5.05
C MET A 1 26.54 48.41 3.74
N GLU A 2 26.54 47.20 3.18
CA GLU A 2 25.79 46.88 1.96
C GLU A 2 24.34 46.55 2.37
N ARG A 3 23.39 47.37 1.91
CA ARG A 3 21.97 47.01 1.99
C ARG A 3 21.70 45.93 0.96
N MET A 4 21.55 44.68 1.41
CA MET A 4 20.86 43.63 0.66
C MET A 4 19.46 44.14 0.28
N VAL A 5 19.27 44.45 -1.00
CA VAL A 5 17.96 44.75 -1.57
C VAL A 5 17.15 43.47 -1.54
N ASN A 6 16.07 43.49 -0.77
CA ASN A 6 15.07 42.43 -0.72
C ASN A 6 14.46 42.28 -2.13
N ARG A 7 14.81 41.21 -2.86
CA ARG A 7 14.19 40.90 -4.16
C ARG A 7 12.76 40.43 -3.89
N THR A 8 11.80 41.34 -3.92
CA THR A 8 10.38 41.03 -3.90
C THR A 8 10.06 40.09 -5.06
N MET A 9 9.44 38.94 -4.79
CA MET A 9 9.04 38.00 -5.85
C MET A 9 8.19 38.73 -6.91
N ALA A 10 8.53 38.54 -8.18
CA ALA A 10 7.77 39.09 -9.29
C ALA A 10 6.31 38.59 -9.22
N THR A 11 5.37 39.45 -9.58
CA THR A 11 3.93 39.15 -9.59
C THR A 11 3.40 39.06 -11.03
N MET A 12 2.19 38.51 -11.23
CA MET A 12 1.52 38.55 -12.55
C MET A 12 1.35 39.97 -13.10
N ARG A 13 1.31 40.97 -12.23
CA ARG A 13 1.24 42.39 -12.62
C ARG A 13 2.57 42.86 -13.21
N ASP A 14 3.68 42.44 -12.63
CA ASP A 14 5.01 42.79 -13.13
C ASP A 14 5.28 42.12 -14.49
N ILE A 15 4.84 40.86 -14.65
CA ILE A 15 4.89 40.17 -15.94
C ILE A 15 4.02 40.86 -17.00
N ALA A 16 2.83 41.33 -16.62
CA ALA A 16 1.93 42.04 -17.54
C ALA A 16 2.56 43.36 -18.04
N ILE A 17 3.26 44.08 -17.15
CA ILE A 17 4.00 45.30 -17.48
C ILE A 17 5.18 44.98 -18.40
N LEU A 18 6.00 43.98 -18.07
CA LEU A 18 7.17 43.57 -18.87
C LEU A 18 6.77 43.08 -20.26
N ALA A 19 5.70 42.29 -20.36
CA ALA A 19 5.22 41.76 -21.63
C ALA A 19 4.33 42.74 -22.42
N GLY A 20 3.96 43.90 -21.86
CA GLY A 20 3.07 44.88 -22.48
C GLY A 20 1.67 44.35 -22.77
N VAL A 21 1.09 43.56 -21.85
CA VAL A 21 -0.24 42.95 -21.98
C VAL A 21 -1.07 43.12 -20.71
N SER A 22 -2.33 42.68 -20.72
CA SER A 22 -3.15 42.64 -19.50
C SER A 22 -2.74 41.49 -18.57
N THR A 23 -3.00 41.62 -17.27
CA THR A 23 -2.83 40.52 -16.30
C THR A 23 -3.68 39.30 -16.64
N ALA A 24 -4.84 39.50 -17.27
CA ALA A 24 -5.68 38.42 -17.78
C ALA A 24 -4.99 37.65 -18.93
N THR A 25 -4.32 38.36 -19.83
CA THR A 25 -3.52 37.76 -20.92
C THR A 25 -2.37 36.93 -20.37
N VAL A 26 -1.65 37.43 -19.36
CA VAL A 26 -0.60 36.64 -18.67
C VAL A 26 -1.20 35.39 -18.03
N SER A 27 -2.35 35.51 -17.36
CA SER A 27 -3.06 34.36 -16.76
C SER A 27 -3.47 33.31 -17.81
N HIS A 28 -3.88 33.73 -19.01
CA HIS A 28 -4.23 32.82 -20.10
C HIS A 28 -3.03 32.07 -20.65
N VAL A 29 -1.87 32.74 -20.78
CA VAL A 29 -0.61 32.10 -21.20
C VAL A 29 -0.11 31.13 -20.13
N VAL A 30 -0.05 31.56 -18.86
CA VAL A 30 0.45 30.74 -17.74
C VAL A 30 -0.43 29.53 -17.47
N ASN A 31 -1.76 29.64 -17.63
CA ASN A 31 -2.70 28.55 -17.34
C ASN A 31 -3.20 27.82 -18.59
N GLY A 32 -2.79 28.21 -19.79
CA GLY A 32 -3.22 27.57 -21.05
C GLY A 32 -4.72 27.66 -21.33
N THR A 33 -5.44 28.61 -20.75
CA THR A 33 -6.93 28.66 -20.76
C THR A 33 -7.53 29.31 -22.00
N LYS A 34 -6.73 29.97 -22.84
CA LYS A 34 -7.18 30.59 -24.09
C LYS A 34 -6.06 30.57 -25.13
N LYS A 35 -6.40 30.25 -26.38
CA LYS A 35 -5.45 30.30 -27.50
C LYS A 35 -5.21 31.76 -27.89
N LEU A 36 -4.00 32.25 -27.64
CA LEU A 36 -3.55 33.60 -27.97
C LEU A 36 -2.63 33.54 -29.20
N SER A 37 -2.30 34.71 -29.79
CA SER A 37 -1.36 34.72 -30.91
C SER A 37 0.01 34.18 -30.48
N PRO A 38 0.76 33.53 -31.38
CA PRO A 38 2.12 33.05 -31.09
C PRO A 38 3.02 34.17 -30.55
N GLU A 39 2.95 35.35 -31.17
CA GLU A 39 3.70 36.56 -30.78
C GLU A 39 3.37 37.02 -29.34
N THR A 40 2.09 37.02 -28.95
CA THR A 40 1.68 37.40 -27.58
C THR A 40 2.15 36.37 -26.56
N THR A 41 2.10 35.08 -26.94
CA THR A 41 2.50 33.97 -26.07
C THR A 41 4.02 34.02 -25.82
N GLU A 42 4.80 34.22 -26.87
CA GLU A 42 6.26 34.33 -26.81
C GLU A 42 6.71 35.52 -25.94
N ARG A 43 6.12 36.71 -26.13
CA ARG A 43 6.39 37.90 -25.30
C ARG A 43 6.14 37.64 -23.81
N VAL A 44 5.06 36.96 -23.47
CA VAL A 44 4.75 36.64 -22.06
C VAL A 44 5.72 35.60 -21.51
N LEU A 45 6.11 34.58 -22.28
CA LEU A 45 7.08 33.58 -21.86
C LEU A 45 8.47 34.18 -21.62
N MET A 46 8.92 35.09 -22.49
CA MET A 46 10.17 35.84 -22.30
C MET A 46 10.14 36.68 -21.02
N ALA A 47 9.06 37.42 -20.77
CA ALA A 47 8.91 38.21 -19.55
C ALA A 47 8.91 37.35 -18.27
N ILE A 48 8.31 36.15 -18.32
CA ILE A 48 8.33 35.18 -17.21
C ILE A 48 9.76 34.72 -16.91
N GLN A 49 10.52 34.39 -17.96
CA GLN A 49 11.92 33.95 -17.84
C GLN A 49 12.82 35.08 -17.31
N GLU A 50 12.66 36.29 -17.84
CA GLU A 50 13.43 37.47 -17.42
C GLU A 50 13.18 37.85 -15.96
N ALA A 51 11.92 37.79 -15.51
CA ALA A 51 11.54 38.11 -14.14
C ALA A 51 11.74 36.96 -13.14
N ASN A 52 12.21 35.79 -13.61
CA ASN A 52 12.26 34.54 -12.84
C ASN A 52 10.93 34.24 -12.10
N TYR A 53 9.81 34.51 -12.77
CA TYR A 53 8.49 34.40 -12.17
C TYR A 53 8.06 32.93 -12.06
N THR A 54 7.80 32.50 -10.83
CA THR A 54 7.16 31.21 -10.58
C THR A 54 5.68 31.45 -10.27
N PRO A 55 4.74 30.82 -11.01
CA PRO A 55 3.32 30.94 -10.72
C PRO A 55 3.03 30.60 -9.26
N ASN A 56 2.41 31.54 -8.54
CA ASN A 56 1.98 31.29 -7.17
C ASN A 56 0.82 30.27 -7.18
N THR A 57 1.14 29.01 -6.91
CA THR A 57 0.18 27.90 -6.87
C THR A 57 -0.92 28.13 -5.84
N LEU A 58 -0.66 28.86 -4.75
CA LEU A 58 -1.67 29.25 -3.76
C LEU A 58 -2.69 30.25 -4.33
N ALA A 59 -2.26 31.19 -5.18
CA ALA A 59 -3.17 32.12 -5.86
C ALA A 59 -3.99 31.44 -6.97
N LYS A 60 -3.54 30.29 -7.48
CA LYS A 60 -4.30 29.44 -8.40
C LYS A 60 -5.34 28.62 -7.64
N SER A 61 -4.95 27.98 -6.53
CA SER A 61 -5.86 27.17 -5.70
C SER A 61 -6.96 28.00 -5.06
N LEU A 62 -6.68 29.25 -4.65
CA LEU A 62 -7.69 30.17 -4.12
C LEU A 62 -8.77 30.54 -5.15
N ARG A 63 -8.48 30.44 -6.46
CA ARG A 63 -9.46 30.72 -7.53
C ARG A 63 -10.21 29.48 -8.00
N SER A 64 -9.59 28.30 -7.98
CA SER A 64 -10.22 27.03 -8.36
C SER A 64 -10.89 26.30 -7.20
N GLY A 65 -10.58 26.63 -5.95
CA GLY A 65 -11.01 25.88 -4.77
C GLY A 65 -10.30 24.53 -4.58
N GLN A 66 -9.31 24.21 -5.43
CA GLN A 66 -8.56 22.94 -5.42
C GLN A 66 -7.05 23.20 -5.50
N THR A 67 -6.27 22.52 -4.66
CA THR A 67 -4.81 22.64 -4.59
C THR A 67 -4.05 21.68 -5.50
N HIS A 68 -4.76 20.71 -6.08
CA HIS A 68 -4.24 19.53 -6.78
C HIS A 68 -3.20 18.80 -5.92
N THR A 69 -3.53 18.60 -4.65
CA THR A 69 -2.63 17.98 -3.66
C THR A 69 -3.37 16.92 -2.87
N ILE A 70 -2.84 15.69 -2.89
CA ILE A 70 -3.36 14.58 -2.10
C ILE A 70 -2.42 14.33 -0.93
N GLY A 71 -3.00 14.23 0.26
CA GLY A 71 -2.30 13.76 1.44
C GLY A 71 -2.22 12.24 1.45
N VAL A 72 -1.04 11.67 1.66
CA VAL A 72 -0.85 10.23 1.81
C VAL A 72 -0.35 9.97 3.22
N LEU A 73 -1.21 9.39 4.04
CA LEU A 73 -0.94 9.07 5.43
C LEU A 73 -0.54 7.60 5.53
N VAL A 74 0.72 7.32 5.88
CA VAL A 74 1.22 5.95 5.98
C VAL A 74 1.46 5.57 7.45
N GLU A 75 1.19 4.31 7.80
CA GLU A 75 1.48 3.81 9.16
C GLU A 75 2.99 3.77 9.46
N ASP A 76 3.78 3.28 8.51
CA ASP A 76 5.25 3.37 8.52
C ASP A 76 5.78 3.12 7.10
N ILE A 77 6.67 3.96 6.59
CA ILE A 77 7.21 3.78 5.22
C ILE A 77 8.06 2.51 5.08
N ARG A 78 8.61 2.00 6.19
CA ARG A 78 9.43 0.78 6.23
C ARG A 78 8.58 -0.48 6.33
N GLY A 79 7.31 -0.33 6.72
CA GLY A 79 6.38 -1.45 6.80
C GLY A 79 6.12 -2.04 5.42
N LEU A 80 6.34 -3.34 5.26
CA LEU A 80 5.95 -4.00 4.02
C LEU A 80 4.44 -4.26 4.05
N PRO A 81 3.68 -3.93 2.99
CA PRO A 81 4.14 -3.63 1.62
C PRO A 81 4.04 -2.15 1.17
N VAL A 82 4.18 -1.18 2.08
CA VAL A 82 3.84 0.24 1.87
C VAL A 82 4.54 0.87 0.65
N ALA A 83 5.81 0.56 0.41
CA ALA A 83 6.60 1.17 -0.67
C ALA A 83 5.97 0.99 -2.07
N GLY A 84 5.48 -0.21 -2.40
CA GLY A 84 4.84 -0.48 -3.70
C GLY A 84 3.53 0.30 -3.87
N ILE A 85 2.74 0.38 -2.80
CA ILE A 85 1.48 1.12 -2.77
C ILE A 85 1.73 2.61 -2.97
N VAL A 86 2.66 3.20 -2.20
CA VAL A 86 3.04 4.62 -2.33
C VAL A 86 3.58 4.93 -3.73
N SER A 87 4.37 4.02 -4.32
CA SER A 87 4.85 4.17 -5.70
C SER A 87 3.69 4.23 -6.70
N GLY A 88 2.73 3.29 -6.61
CA GLY A 88 1.54 3.25 -7.46
C GLY A 88 0.66 4.50 -7.31
N ILE A 89 0.51 5.01 -6.08
CA ILE A 89 -0.17 6.28 -5.80
C ILE A 89 0.55 7.43 -6.51
N ASN A 90 1.86 7.59 -6.24
CA ASN A 90 2.63 8.73 -6.72
C ASN A 90 2.68 8.80 -8.26
N GLU A 91 2.88 7.66 -8.92
CA GLU A 91 2.89 7.58 -10.38
C GLU A 91 1.53 8.00 -10.97
N THR A 92 0.43 7.51 -10.38
CA THR A 92 -0.93 7.78 -10.87
C THR A 92 -1.34 9.24 -10.66
N LEU A 93 -1.02 9.81 -9.49
CA LEU A 93 -1.27 11.22 -9.18
C LEU A 93 -0.46 12.14 -10.10
N SER A 94 0.83 11.84 -10.29
CA SER A 94 1.72 12.65 -11.12
C SER A 94 1.25 12.72 -12.57
N LYS A 95 0.82 11.58 -13.14
CA LYS A 95 0.23 11.51 -14.50
C LYS A 95 -1.06 12.34 -14.64
N SER A 96 -1.76 12.55 -13.52
CA SER A 96 -3.04 13.27 -13.47
C SER A 96 -2.88 14.74 -13.04
N GLY A 97 -1.64 15.24 -12.90
CA GLY A 97 -1.36 16.62 -12.50
C GLY A 97 -1.54 16.91 -11.00
N TYR A 98 -1.72 15.87 -10.18
CA TYR A 98 -1.76 15.97 -8.73
C TYR A 98 -0.37 15.82 -8.11
N ARG A 99 -0.17 16.45 -6.95
CA ARG A 99 1.01 16.28 -6.11
C ARG A 99 0.68 15.46 -4.88
N MET A 100 1.67 14.76 -4.34
CA MET A 100 1.57 13.99 -3.11
C MET A 100 2.28 14.72 -1.96
N ILE A 101 1.63 14.83 -0.81
CA ILE A 101 2.28 15.12 0.48
C ILE A 101 2.20 13.83 1.31
N LEU A 102 3.35 13.22 1.58
CA LEU A 102 3.42 12.00 2.40
C LEU A 102 3.67 12.36 3.87
N HIS A 103 2.90 11.76 4.77
CA HIS A 103 3.11 11.82 6.22
C HIS A 103 3.26 10.42 6.80
N ASP A 104 4.40 10.17 7.47
CA ASP A 104 4.73 8.91 8.13
C ASP A 104 4.40 8.97 9.63
N LEU A 105 3.61 8.01 10.11
CA LEU A 105 3.20 7.92 11.52
C LEU A 105 4.24 7.23 12.42
N HIS A 106 5.25 6.55 11.85
CA HIS A 106 6.30 5.78 12.53
C HIS A 106 5.74 4.74 13.51
N LEU A 107 4.82 3.90 13.03
CA LEU A 107 4.11 2.91 13.86
C LEU A 107 4.74 1.52 13.86
N LEU A 108 5.68 1.18 12.98
CA LEU A 108 6.17 -0.19 12.82
C LEU A 108 6.73 -0.76 14.14
N GLU A 109 7.69 -0.06 14.74
CA GLU A 109 8.31 -0.45 16.02
C GLU A 109 7.34 -0.34 17.20
N LYS A 110 6.29 0.49 17.08
CA LYS A 110 5.32 0.70 18.16
C LYS A 110 4.31 -0.43 18.22
N LEU A 111 3.88 -0.92 17.06
CA LEU A 111 2.95 -2.03 16.95
C LEU A 111 3.64 -3.38 17.09
N TYR A 112 4.87 -3.55 16.59
CA TYR A 112 5.71 -4.75 16.71
C TYR A 112 4.93 -6.08 16.81
N ASN A 113 4.47 -6.60 15.67
CA ASN A 113 3.67 -7.82 15.55
C ASN A 113 2.28 -7.81 16.23
N GLN A 114 1.89 -6.70 16.86
CA GLN A 114 0.56 -6.44 17.44
C GLN A 114 -0.23 -5.43 16.59
N TYR A 115 -0.22 -5.61 15.26
CA TYR A 115 -0.83 -4.69 14.29
C TYR A 115 -2.33 -4.40 14.54
N GLU A 116 -3.05 -5.31 15.18
CA GLU A 116 -4.47 -5.14 15.56
C GLU A 116 -4.68 -4.07 16.64
N GLN A 117 -3.64 -3.65 17.36
CA GLN A 117 -3.72 -2.59 18.38
C GLN A 117 -3.67 -1.17 17.78
N ILE A 118 -3.94 -1.02 16.48
CA ILE A 118 -3.94 0.27 15.80
C ILE A 118 -4.87 1.30 16.45
N ALA A 119 -5.96 0.85 17.06
CA ALA A 119 -6.89 1.72 17.79
C ALA A 119 -6.22 2.49 18.94
N SER A 120 -5.19 1.93 19.57
CA SER A 120 -4.38 2.61 20.60
C SER A 120 -3.63 3.84 20.05
N TYR A 121 -3.48 3.94 18.73
CA TYR A 121 -2.80 5.04 18.03
C TYR A 121 -3.77 6.00 17.34
N ARG A 122 -5.08 5.88 17.60
CA ARG A 122 -6.14 6.75 17.04
C ARG A 122 -5.79 8.23 17.11
N HIS A 123 -5.32 8.72 18.26
CA HIS A 123 -4.95 10.14 18.41
C HIS A 123 -3.82 10.55 17.46
N ARG A 124 -2.81 9.69 17.28
CA ARG A 124 -1.69 9.95 16.36
C ARG A 124 -2.15 9.97 14.90
N ILE A 125 -3.02 9.03 14.51
CA ILE A 125 -3.62 8.99 13.16
C ILE A 125 -4.37 10.29 12.87
N ASN A 126 -5.25 10.72 13.78
CA ASN A 126 -6.05 11.93 13.59
C ASN A 126 -5.20 13.21 13.63
N ASN A 127 -4.10 13.25 14.39
CA ASN A 127 -3.13 14.35 14.31
C ASN A 127 -2.44 14.40 12.95
N GLY A 128 -2.09 13.25 12.36
CA GLY A 128 -1.55 13.17 11.00
C GLY A 128 -2.55 13.66 9.95
N VAL A 129 -3.82 13.27 10.09
CA VAL A 129 -4.92 13.80 9.27
C VAL A 129 -5.04 15.32 9.42
N ALA A 130 -5.04 15.85 10.64
CA ALA A 130 -5.14 17.27 10.90
C ALA A 130 -3.97 18.07 10.27
N LEU A 131 -2.76 17.52 10.32
CA LEU A 131 -1.58 18.10 9.67
C LEU A 131 -1.76 18.17 8.15
N LEU A 132 -2.20 17.08 7.52
CA LEU A 132 -2.48 17.06 6.08
C LEU A 132 -3.59 18.06 5.71
N LYS A 133 -4.67 18.14 6.49
CA LYS A 133 -5.73 19.14 6.30
C LYS A 133 -5.19 20.57 6.41
N SER A 134 -4.31 20.85 7.37
CA SER A 134 -3.67 22.17 7.51
C SER A 134 -2.79 22.55 6.31
N SER A 135 -2.37 21.56 5.52
CA SER A 135 -1.63 21.74 4.27
C SER A 135 -2.55 21.93 3.05
N ASN A 136 -3.87 22.09 3.27
CA ASN A 136 -4.90 22.28 2.25
C ASN A 136 -4.96 21.15 1.20
N VAL A 137 -4.77 19.89 1.61
CA VAL A 137 -4.96 18.75 0.70
C VAL A 137 -6.42 18.61 0.26
N ASP A 138 -6.64 18.24 -0.98
CA ASP A 138 -7.98 18.05 -1.57
C ASP A 138 -8.60 16.71 -1.16
N GLY A 139 -7.77 15.74 -0.76
CA GLY A 139 -8.17 14.41 -0.31
C GLY A 139 -7.04 13.70 0.42
N ILE A 140 -7.37 12.63 1.14
CA ILE A 140 -6.41 11.81 1.89
C ILE A 140 -6.54 10.35 1.47
N ILE A 141 -5.40 9.72 1.21
CA ILE A 141 -5.27 8.27 1.14
C ILE A 141 -4.56 7.80 2.40
N TYR A 142 -5.18 6.90 3.15
CA TYR A 142 -4.52 6.20 4.27
C TYR A 142 -4.00 4.85 3.79
N VAL A 143 -2.73 4.57 4.07
CA VAL A 143 -2.05 3.33 3.66
C VAL A 143 -1.69 2.52 4.89
N GLY A 144 -2.37 1.37 5.04
CA GLY A 144 -2.03 0.39 6.07
C GLY A 144 -0.73 -0.34 5.75
N MET A 145 0.02 -0.77 6.77
CA MET A 145 1.11 -1.73 6.60
C MET A 145 0.70 -3.17 6.92
N HIS A 146 -0.52 -3.37 7.42
CA HIS A 146 -1.08 -4.69 7.74
C HIS A 146 -2.57 -4.68 7.39
N ASP A 147 -3.05 -5.65 6.61
CA ASP A 147 -4.44 -5.67 6.16
C ASP A 147 -5.38 -5.95 7.36
N ARG A 148 -6.30 -5.03 7.64
CA ARG A 148 -7.27 -5.11 8.75
C ARG A 148 -8.41 -4.12 8.59
N HIS A 149 -9.44 -4.25 9.42
CA HIS A 149 -10.52 -3.27 9.51
C HIS A 149 -10.08 -2.04 10.31
N LEU A 150 -10.39 -0.85 9.80
CA LEU A 150 -10.05 0.44 10.41
C LEU A 150 -11.27 1.15 11.00
N ASP A 151 -12.29 0.38 11.38
CA ASP A 151 -13.57 0.89 11.86
C ASP A 151 -13.36 1.88 13.02
N TYR A 152 -13.95 3.07 12.89
CA TYR A 152 -13.95 4.13 13.92
C TYR A 152 -12.58 4.74 14.29
N LEU A 153 -11.52 4.50 13.50
CA LEU A 153 -10.20 5.10 13.73
C LEU A 153 -10.11 6.58 13.37
N PHE A 154 -10.99 7.07 12.50
CA PHE A 154 -10.96 8.44 12.01
C PHE A 154 -12.04 9.28 12.67
N ASP A 155 -11.71 10.51 13.03
CA ASP A 155 -12.69 11.52 13.40
C ASP A 155 -13.53 11.91 12.17
N PRO A 156 -14.81 12.28 12.35
CA PRO A 156 -15.62 12.79 11.25
C PRO A 156 -14.92 13.95 10.52
N MET A 157 -14.91 13.89 9.19
CA MET A 157 -14.25 14.88 8.35
C MET A 157 -14.91 15.01 6.98
N ASP A 158 -14.92 16.23 6.45
CA ASP A 158 -15.47 16.52 5.12
C ASP A 158 -14.45 16.30 3.98
N THR A 159 -13.18 16.11 4.31
CA THR A 159 -12.14 15.84 3.32
C THR A 159 -12.27 14.40 2.81
N PRO A 160 -12.32 14.16 1.50
CA PRO A 160 -12.37 12.82 0.92
C PRO A 160 -11.29 11.90 1.49
N LEU A 161 -11.68 10.67 1.82
CA LEU A 161 -10.82 9.64 2.39
C LEU A 161 -10.96 8.34 1.60
N VAL A 162 -9.82 7.71 1.30
CA VAL A 162 -9.71 6.37 0.71
C VAL A 162 -8.71 5.55 1.52
N PHE A 163 -9.06 4.30 1.79
CA PHE A 163 -8.16 3.33 2.44
C PHE A 163 -7.45 2.46 1.39
N ALA A 164 -6.15 2.30 1.54
CA ALA A 164 -5.34 1.38 0.77
C ALA A 164 -4.75 0.32 1.70
N TYR A 165 -4.80 -0.95 1.26
CA TYR A 165 -4.28 -2.09 2.01
C TYR A 165 -4.92 -2.24 3.41
N SER A 166 -6.21 -1.97 3.47
CA SER A 166 -7.03 -2.06 4.66
C SER A 166 -8.52 -2.04 4.28
N HIS A 167 -9.36 -2.44 5.22
CA HIS A 167 -10.82 -2.45 5.08
C HIS A 167 -11.40 -1.29 5.87
N GLY A 168 -12.51 -0.72 5.38
CA GLY A 168 -13.32 0.24 6.11
C GLY A 168 -14.72 -0.27 6.39
N THR A 169 -15.56 0.62 6.90
CA THR A 169 -16.99 0.38 7.08
C THR A 169 -17.73 0.38 5.75
N ASN A 170 -19.05 0.15 5.80
CA ASN A 170 -19.87 0.18 4.59
C ASN A 170 -19.92 1.55 3.89
N GLN A 171 -19.54 2.63 4.58
CA GLN A 171 -19.54 4.00 4.09
C GLN A 171 -18.18 4.42 3.51
N ASP A 172 -17.16 3.59 3.66
CA ASP A 172 -15.79 3.91 3.27
C ASP A 172 -15.46 3.40 1.87
N THR A 173 -14.61 4.16 1.19
CA THR A 173 -14.00 3.71 -0.07
C THR A 173 -12.66 3.07 0.27
N TYR A 174 -12.44 1.83 -0.17
CA TYR A 174 -11.19 1.14 0.10
C TYR A 174 -10.76 0.20 -1.04
N VAL A 175 -9.46 0.01 -1.12
CA VAL A 175 -8.79 -0.89 -2.06
C VAL A 175 -7.87 -1.83 -1.29
N THR A 176 -8.08 -3.14 -1.47
CA THR A 176 -7.25 -4.17 -0.84
C THR A 176 -7.26 -5.45 -1.68
N TYR A 177 -6.88 -6.59 -1.12
CA TYR A 177 -6.87 -7.91 -1.74
C TYR A 177 -7.61 -8.94 -0.88
N SER A 178 -7.87 -10.12 -1.43
CA SER A 178 -8.54 -11.20 -0.69
C SER A 178 -7.53 -12.14 -0.03
N ASN A 179 -7.30 -11.97 1.28
CA ASN A 179 -6.53 -12.92 2.07
C ASN A 179 -7.06 -14.37 2.00
N GLN A 180 -8.38 -14.51 1.95
CA GLN A 180 -9.06 -15.80 1.89
C GLN A 180 -8.84 -16.50 0.54
N ASP A 181 -9.08 -15.79 -0.56
CA ASP A 181 -9.03 -16.41 -1.89
C ASP A 181 -7.58 -16.74 -2.26
N SER A 182 -6.63 -15.84 -1.98
CA SER A 182 -5.21 -16.10 -2.21
C SER A 182 -4.70 -17.34 -1.46
N ALA A 183 -5.11 -17.52 -0.20
CA ALA A 183 -4.75 -18.69 0.60
C ALA A 183 -5.44 -19.98 0.11
N SER A 184 -6.69 -19.89 -0.33
CA SER A 184 -7.38 -20.99 -1.00
C SER A 184 -6.65 -21.41 -2.28
N ASP A 185 -6.24 -20.45 -3.10
CA ASP A 185 -5.58 -20.70 -4.38
C ASP A 185 -4.23 -21.39 -4.21
N MET A 186 -3.42 -20.93 -3.25
CA MET A 186 -2.15 -21.60 -2.92
C MET A 186 -2.34 -22.99 -2.31
N THR A 187 -3.44 -23.21 -1.57
CA THR A 187 -3.76 -24.55 -1.07
C THR A 187 -4.16 -25.49 -2.21
N ARG A 188 -4.98 -25.02 -3.17
CA ARG A 188 -5.30 -25.80 -4.39
C ARG A 188 -4.05 -26.09 -5.22
N TYR A 189 -3.12 -25.14 -5.28
CA TYR A 189 -1.83 -25.31 -5.92
C TYR A 189 -1.00 -26.46 -5.33
N LEU A 190 -0.96 -26.58 -3.99
CA LEU A 190 -0.30 -27.69 -3.29
C LEU A 190 -1.02 -29.02 -3.50
N LEU A 191 -2.35 -29.02 -3.43
CA LEU A 191 -3.18 -30.21 -3.68
C LEU A 191 -2.98 -30.76 -5.09
N ALA A 192 -2.95 -29.87 -6.09
CA ALA A 192 -2.69 -30.23 -7.48
C ALA A 192 -1.30 -30.86 -7.71
N ARG A 193 -0.36 -30.68 -6.77
CA ARG A 193 0.98 -31.28 -6.76
C ARG A 193 1.06 -32.55 -5.90
N GLY A 194 -0.07 -33.04 -5.41
CA GLY A 194 -0.19 -34.30 -4.68
C GLY A 194 -0.01 -34.18 -3.16
N HIS A 195 0.16 -32.98 -2.62
CA HIS A 195 0.26 -32.79 -1.17
C HIS A 195 -1.12 -32.84 -0.52
N THR A 196 -1.39 -33.89 0.27
CA THR A 196 -2.62 -34.03 1.06
C THR A 196 -2.39 -33.82 2.57
N ARG A 197 -1.13 -33.92 3.02
CA ARG A 197 -0.70 -33.64 4.40
C ARG A 197 -0.02 -32.27 4.45
N ILE A 198 -0.83 -31.21 4.47
CA ILE A 198 -0.37 -29.81 4.45
C ILE A 198 -0.44 -29.26 5.87
N ALA A 199 0.71 -28.88 6.42
CA ALA A 199 0.80 -28.12 7.65
C ALA A 199 0.77 -26.61 7.38
N VAL A 200 0.35 -25.83 8.38
CA VAL A 200 0.26 -24.38 8.29
C VAL A 200 1.03 -23.77 9.45
N ILE A 201 1.98 -22.89 9.12
CA ILE A 201 2.57 -21.96 10.08
C ILE A 201 1.87 -20.63 9.88
N ALA A 202 0.83 -20.44 10.68
CA ALA A 202 0.02 -19.25 10.74
C ALA A 202 0.82 -18.07 11.33
N GLY A 203 0.39 -16.84 11.06
CA GLY A 203 0.93 -15.69 11.79
C GLY A 203 0.28 -15.52 13.15
N HIS A 204 0.36 -14.32 13.73
CA HIS A 204 -0.20 -14.06 15.05
C HIS A 204 -1.69 -14.48 15.16
N PRO A 205 -2.12 -15.20 16.22
CA PRO A 205 -3.47 -15.81 16.30
C PRO A 205 -4.64 -14.83 16.19
N HIS A 206 -4.48 -13.61 16.70
CA HIS A 206 -5.54 -12.59 16.71
C HIS A 206 -5.55 -11.70 15.46
N SER A 207 -4.67 -11.96 14.50
CA SER A 207 -4.48 -11.14 13.31
C SER A 207 -5.55 -11.43 12.25
N TYR A 208 -6.10 -10.39 11.63
CA TYR A 208 -7.11 -10.52 10.58
C TYR A 208 -6.62 -11.37 9.39
N PRO A 209 -5.42 -11.13 8.80
CA PRO A 209 -4.87 -11.98 7.74
C PRO A 209 -4.74 -13.45 8.16
N THR A 210 -4.33 -13.74 9.41
CA THR A 210 -4.26 -15.12 9.91
C THR A 210 -5.63 -15.79 9.84
N ALA A 211 -6.67 -15.15 10.36
CA ALA A 211 -8.02 -15.70 10.38
C ALA A 211 -8.56 -15.94 8.95
N ARG A 212 -8.38 -14.96 8.05
CA ARG A 212 -8.88 -15.05 6.67
C ARG A 212 -8.10 -16.06 5.83
N ARG A 213 -6.76 -16.11 5.94
CA ARG A 213 -5.93 -17.10 5.26
C ARG A 213 -6.24 -18.51 5.76
N MET A 214 -6.37 -18.72 7.07
CA MET A 214 -6.78 -20.03 7.62
C MET A 214 -8.14 -20.47 7.11
N HIS A 215 -9.10 -19.55 6.99
CA HIS A 215 -10.40 -19.85 6.42
C HIS A 215 -10.29 -20.32 4.96
N GLY A 216 -9.51 -19.62 4.14
CA GLY A 216 -9.24 -20.00 2.75
C GLY A 216 -8.60 -21.38 2.61
N ILE A 217 -7.60 -21.69 3.43
CA ILE A 217 -6.93 -23.00 3.47
C ILE A 217 -7.94 -24.10 3.81
N ARG A 218 -8.72 -23.93 4.88
CA ARG A 218 -9.72 -24.92 5.30
C ARG A 218 -10.79 -25.15 4.23
N MET A 219 -11.27 -24.08 3.59
CA MET A 219 -12.25 -24.19 2.49
C MET A 219 -11.69 -25.00 1.31
N ALA A 220 -10.43 -24.76 0.93
CA ALA A 220 -9.81 -25.47 -0.19
C ALA A 220 -9.63 -26.97 0.12
N LEU A 221 -9.19 -27.31 1.33
CA LEU A 221 -9.07 -28.70 1.77
C LEU A 221 -10.44 -29.40 1.84
N GLN A 222 -11.44 -28.73 2.40
CA GLN A 222 -12.78 -29.29 2.57
C GLN A 222 -13.43 -29.64 1.22
N LYS A 223 -13.17 -28.85 0.17
CA LYS A 223 -13.66 -29.14 -1.19
C LYS A 223 -13.13 -30.46 -1.76
N GLU A 224 -11.94 -30.89 -1.33
CA GLU A 224 -11.34 -32.18 -1.69
C GLU A 224 -11.64 -33.28 -0.65
N GLY A 225 -12.55 -33.04 0.30
CA GLY A 225 -12.87 -33.98 1.37
C GLY A 225 -11.75 -34.15 2.41
N LEU A 226 -10.78 -33.22 2.46
CA LEU A 226 -9.67 -33.24 3.40
C LEU A 226 -9.94 -32.29 4.58
N ALA A 227 -9.36 -32.62 5.73
CA ALA A 227 -9.32 -31.77 6.91
C ALA A 227 -7.86 -31.58 7.34
N ILE A 228 -7.57 -30.43 7.95
CA ILE A 228 -6.26 -30.18 8.56
C ILE A 228 -6.28 -30.66 10.01
N PRO A 229 -5.37 -31.57 10.42
CA PRO A 229 -5.20 -31.93 11.82
C PRO A 229 -4.85 -30.71 12.67
N GLU A 230 -5.33 -30.64 13.91
CA GLU A 230 -5.04 -29.49 14.79
C GLU A 230 -3.54 -29.35 15.05
N GLU A 231 -2.83 -30.47 15.20
CA GLU A 231 -1.37 -30.51 15.37
C GLU A 231 -0.58 -29.98 14.16
N TYR A 232 -1.20 -29.92 12.98
CA TYR A 232 -0.61 -29.35 11.76
C TYR A 232 -0.77 -27.83 11.68
N VAL A 233 -1.54 -27.21 12.59
CA VAL A 233 -1.69 -25.76 12.68
C VAL A 233 -0.80 -25.23 13.79
N ARG A 234 0.23 -24.49 13.41
CA ARG A 234 1.16 -23.84 14.33
C ARG A 234 1.07 -22.33 14.16
N TYR A 235 1.28 -21.59 15.25
CA TYR A 235 1.16 -20.12 15.25
C TYR A 235 2.53 -19.50 15.48
N GLY A 236 3.02 -18.78 14.47
CA GLY A 236 4.18 -17.92 14.57
C GLY A 236 3.80 -16.48 14.90
N ASN A 237 4.77 -15.59 14.72
CA ASN A 237 4.64 -14.17 15.05
C ASN A 237 5.04 -13.26 13.88
N TRP A 238 5.03 -13.79 12.65
CA TRP A 238 5.49 -13.12 11.41
C TRP A 238 7.01 -13.03 11.25
N GLU A 239 7.78 -13.41 12.26
CA GLU A 239 9.25 -13.37 12.22
C GLU A 239 9.88 -14.70 11.83
N TYR A 240 11.10 -14.60 11.32
CA TYR A 240 11.93 -15.71 10.87
C TYR A 240 12.09 -16.81 11.92
N GLU A 241 12.39 -16.44 13.17
CA GLU A 241 12.66 -17.35 14.28
C GLU A 241 11.43 -18.20 14.64
N SER A 242 10.23 -17.65 14.46
CA SER A 242 8.99 -18.42 14.68
C SER A 242 8.81 -19.49 13.60
N GLY A 243 9.20 -19.20 12.35
CA GLY A 243 9.24 -20.17 11.27
C GLY A 243 10.14 -21.38 11.59
N ILE A 244 11.31 -21.13 12.18
CA ILE A 244 12.23 -22.20 12.60
C ILE A 244 11.59 -23.06 13.70
N THR A 245 11.13 -22.40 14.76
CA THR A 245 10.62 -23.07 15.97
C THR A 245 9.43 -23.96 15.64
N GLU A 246 8.46 -23.42 14.90
CA GLU A 246 7.24 -24.15 14.55
C GLU A 246 7.50 -25.26 13.52
N THR A 247 8.48 -25.10 12.62
CA THR A 247 8.85 -26.15 11.67
C THR A 247 9.46 -27.37 12.37
N ARG A 248 10.32 -27.17 13.37
CA ARG A 248 10.88 -28.29 14.16
C ARG A 248 9.79 -29.09 14.87
N ALA A 249 8.76 -28.41 15.38
CA ALA A 249 7.60 -29.08 15.97
C ALA A 249 6.84 -29.94 14.93
N LEU A 250 6.70 -29.46 13.70
CA LEU A 250 6.03 -30.19 12.61
C LEU A 250 6.84 -31.39 12.11
N ILE A 251 8.18 -31.30 12.07
CA ILE A 251 9.07 -32.40 11.66
C ILE A 251 8.92 -33.62 12.59
N ALA A 252 8.64 -33.38 13.88
CA ALA A 252 8.52 -34.41 14.90
C ALA A 252 7.18 -35.18 14.87
N LEU A 253 6.21 -34.76 14.06
CA LEU A 253 4.90 -35.41 13.97
C LEU A 253 4.93 -36.71 13.16
N ASP A 254 4.02 -37.63 13.49
CA ASP A 254 3.75 -38.86 12.76
C ASP A 254 2.23 -39.07 12.56
N PRO A 255 1.70 -39.04 11.32
CA PRO A 255 2.43 -38.86 10.08
C PRO A 255 2.99 -37.44 9.95
N ARG A 256 4.19 -37.32 9.37
CA ARG A 256 4.80 -36.02 9.07
C ARG A 256 4.06 -35.32 7.91
N PRO A 257 3.87 -33.99 7.96
CA PRO A 257 3.39 -33.23 6.80
C PRO A 257 4.35 -33.36 5.62
N THR A 258 3.82 -33.24 4.40
CA THR A 258 4.62 -33.23 3.15
C THR A 258 4.80 -31.83 2.59
N ALA A 259 4.05 -30.85 3.10
CA ALA A 259 4.16 -29.45 2.71
C ALA A 259 3.86 -28.54 3.90
N ILE A 260 4.54 -27.39 3.95
CA ILE A 260 4.26 -26.30 4.87
C ILE A 260 3.76 -25.09 4.08
N PHE A 261 2.57 -24.60 4.43
CA PHE A 261 2.11 -23.26 4.10
C PHE A 261 2.55 -22.32 5.22
N ALA A 262 3.60 -21.54 4.99
CA ALA A 262 3.98 -20.45 5.88
C ALA A 262 3.24 -19.17 5.46
N MET A 263 2.55 -18.54 6.41
CA MET A 263 1.71 -17.38 6.09
C MET A 263 2.49 -16.12 5.74
N ASN A 264 3.82 -16.09 5.77
CA ASN A 264 4.60 -15.05 5.11
C ASN A 264 5.98 -15.57 4.70
N ASP A 265 6.68 -14.82 3.85
CA ASP A 265 7.99 -15.24 3.34
C ASP A 265 9.10 -15.27 4.40
N LEU A 266 8.98 -14.50 5.51
CA LEU A 266 9.96 -14.57 6.61
C LEU A 266 9.87 -15.87 7.38
N MET A 267 8.66 -16.26 7.79
CA MET A 267 8.44 -17.56 8.44
C MET A 267 8.78 -18.69 7.47
N ALA A 268 8.47 -18.56 6.17
CA ALA A 268 8.84 -19.53 5.15
C ALA A 268 10.37 -19.71 5.04
N ALA A 269 11.13 -18.62 5.10
CA ALA A 269 12.59 -18.68 5.16
C ALA A 269 13.07 -19.44 6.41
N GLY A 270 12.43 -19.20 7.56
CA GLY A 270 12.68 -19.97 8.79
C GLY A 270 12.36 -21.46 8.65
N CYS A 271 11.32 -21.81 7.88
CA CYS A 271 10.99 -23.21 7.58
C CYS A 271 12.10 -23.88 6.79
N ILE A 272 12.54 -23.26 5.69
CA ILE A 272 13.59 -23.80 4.83
C ILE A 272 14.89 -23.96 5.63
N HIS A 273 15.21 -22.98 6.49
CA HIS A 273 16.37 -23.07 7.37
C HIS A 273 16.29 -24.28 8.32
N ALA A 274 15.18 -24.43 9.04
CA ALA A 274 15.00 -25.55 9.96
C ALA A 274 15.04 -26.91 9.25
N LEU A 275 14.41 -27.03 8.08
CA LEU A 275 14.44 -28.26 7.28
C LEU A 275 15.87 -28.62 6.88
N ASN A 276 16.64 -27.65 6.41
CA ASN A 276 18.05 -27.85 6.03
C ASN A 276 18.92 -28.27 7.23
N GLU A 277 18.73 -27.66 8.40
CA GLU A 277 19.46 -28.04 9.63
C GLU A 277 19.16 -29.47 10.09
N GLU A 278 17.92 -29.93 9.89
CA GLU A 278 17.48 -31.31 10.18
C GLU A 278 17.81 -32.29 9.05
N GLY A 279 18.57 -31.87 8.03
CA GLY A 279 18.99 -32.70 6.90
C GLY A 279 17.87 -33.03 5.89
N LEU A 280 16.73 -32.33 5.96
CA LEU A 280 15.62 -32.47 5.04
C LEU A 280 15.77 -31.50 3.86
N THR A 281 15.50 -32.00 2.66
CA THR A 281 15.63 -31.24 1.42
C THR A 281 14.28 -30.67 0.98
N VAL A 282 14.20 -29.36 0.79
CA VAL A 282 13.07 -28.71 0.11
C VAL A 282 13.29 -28.76 -1.41
N PRO A 283 12.33 -29.19 -2.24
CA PRO A 283 10.98 -29.65 -1.89
C PRO A 283 10.86 -31.16 -1.62
N ARG A 284 11.90 -31.96 -1.91
CA ARG A 284 11.84 -33.43 -1.97
C ARG A 284 11.20 -34.07 -0.72
N ASP A 285 11.66 -33.67 0.46
CA ASP A 285 11.21 -34.25 1.73
C ASP A 285 10.04 -33.44 2.32
N MET A 286 9.99 -32.13 2.04
CA MET A 286 8.91 -31.24 2.44
C MET A 286 8.86 -30.00 1.55
N ALA A 287 7.73 -29.77 0.89
CA ALA A 287 7.50 -28.53 0.13
C ALA A 287 7.25 -27.35 1.08
N VAL A 288 7.61 -26.14 0.66
CA VAL A 288 7.36 -24.90 1.42
C VAL A 288 6.79 -23.85 0.49
N VAL A 289 5.68 -23.22 0.88
CA VAL A 289 5.12 -22.04 0.21
C VAL A 289 5.03 -20.87 1.17
N GLY A 290 5.17 -19.66 0.62
CA GLY A 290 5.10 -18.41 1.35
C GLY A 290 3.91 -17.53 0.95
N PHE A 291 3.96 -16.30 1.44
CA PHE A 291 3.05 -15.22 1.13
C PHE A 291 3.84 -13.91 1.16
N ASP A 292 3.52 -12.96 0.27
CA ASP A 292 4.00 -11.57 0.15
C ASP A 292 4.91 -11.32 -1.07
N ASN A 293 5.58 -12.35 -1.60
CA ASN A 293 6.62 -12.24 -2.64
C ASN A 293 7.68 -11.17 -2.34
N ARG A 294 8.18 -11.18 -1.11
CA ARG A 294 9.30 -10.33 -0.69
C ARG A 294 10.56 -10.68 -1.47
N GLU A 295 11.47 -9.73 -1.55
CA GLU A 295 12.73 -9.90 -2.28
C GLU A 295 13.50 -11.15 -1.86
N ILE A 296 13.50 -11.46 -0.56
CA ILE A 296 14.10 -12.66 0.03
C ILE A 296 13.64 -13.96 -0.63
N SER A 297 12.39 -14.04 -1.10
CA SER A 297 11.83 -15.26 -1.71
C SER A 297 12.61 -15.72 -2.94
N ARG A 298 13.30 -14.79 -3.63
CA ARG A 298 14.13 -15.06 -4.80
C ARG A 298 15.53 -15.57 -4.44
N TYR A 299 16.00 -15.29 -3.22
CA TYR A 299 17.37 -15.54 -2.78
C TYR A 299 17.50 -16.78 -1.89
N LEU A 300 16.37 -17.31 -1.41
CA LEU A 300 16.34 -18.58 -0.70
C LEU A 300 16.82 -19.72 -1.61
N GLN A 301 17.33 -20.78 -0.98
CA GLN A 301 17.80 -22.00 -1.65
C GLN A 301 17.02 -23.18 -1.05
N PRO A 302 16.04 -23.75 -1.78
CA PRO A 302 15.57 -23.33 -3.11
C PRO A 302 14.78 -22.00 -3.09
N PRO A 303 14.68 -21.29 -4.23
CA PRO A 303 13.81 -20.11 -4.34
C PRO A 303 12.35 -20.44 -4.03
N LEU A 304 11.71 -19.59 -3.24
CA LEU A 304 10.41 -19.83 -2.61
C LEU A 304 9.24 -19.53 -3.53
N THR A 305 8.36 -20.51 -3.74
CA THR A 305 7.02 -20.34 -4.30
C THR A 305 6.15 -19.56 -3.31
N THR A 306 5.51 -18.47 -3.75
CA THR A 306 4.84 -17.53 -2.84
C THR A 306 3.71 -16.77 -3.55
N ILE A 307 2.89 -16.04 -2.79
CA ILE A 307 1.82 -15.18 -3.30
C ILE A 307 2.34 -13.76 -3.50
N GLN A 308 2.22 -13.23 -4.71
CA GLN A 308 2.46 -11.82 -5.02
C GLN A 308 1.25 -10.97 -4.62
N LEU A 309 1.50 -10.01 -3.73
CA LEU A 309 0.54 -8.97 -3.40
C LEU A 309 0.47 -7.91 -4.52
N PRO A 310 -0.72 -7.45 -4.95
CA PRO A 310 -0.89 -6.46 -6.01
C PRO A 310 -0.68 -5.02 -5.48
N THR A 311 0.51 -4.74 -4.95
CA THR A 311 0.78 -3.55 -4.12
C THR A 311 0.73 -2.26 -4.94
N THR A 312 1.35 -2.24 -6.12
CA THR A 312 1.32 -1.11 -7.04
C THR A 312 -0.11 -0.87 -7.54
N GLU A 313 -0.83 -1.93 -7.88
CA GLU A 313 -2.21 -1.88 -8.37
C GLU A 313 -3.16 -1.32 -7.31
N ILE A 314 -3.00 -1.73 -6.04
CA ILE A 314 -3.73 -1.15 -4.90
C ILE A 314 -3.48 0.37 -4.84
N GLY A 315 -2.22 0.80 -4.98
CA GLY A 315 -1.86 2.21 -4.98
C GLY A 315 -2.48 2.99 -6.14
N THR A 316 -2.44 2.43 -7.35
CA THR A 316 -3.07 3.02 -8.54
C THR A 316 -4.57 3.17 -8.36
N ALA A 317 -5.27 2.11 -7.95
CA ALA A 317 -6.70 2.15 -7.74
C ALA A 317 -7.08 3.14 -6.63
N ALA A 318 -6.33 3.19 -5.51
CA ALA A 318 -6.59 4.16 -4.45
C ALA A 318 -6.45 5.61 -4.92
N ALA A 319 -5.46 5.90 -5.77
CA ALA A 319 -5.30 7.21 -6.40
C ALA A 319 -6.46 7.56 -7.35
N LEU A 320 -6.94 6.60 -8.14
CA LEU A 320 -8.10 6.81 -9.01
C LEU A 320 -9.37 7.09 -8.19
N HIS A 321 -9.62 6.30 -7.14
CA HIS A 321 -10.78 6.47 -6.27
C HIS A 321 -10.78 7.80 -5.52
N ILE A 322 -9.62 8.28 -5.04
CA ILE A 322 -9.59 9.58 -4.34
C ILE A 322 -9.88 10.73 -5.31
N MET A 323 -9.34 10.67 -6.54
CA MET A 323 -9.62 11.68 -7.57
C MET A 323 -11.09 11.66 -7.99
N GLU A 324 -11.70 10.48 -8.10
CA GLU A 324 -13.13 10.33 -8.38
C GLU A 324 -13.97 10.95 -7.25
N LYS A 325 -13.66 10.69 -5.97
CA LYS A 325 -14.37 11.30 -4.84
C LYS A 325 -14.24 12.83 -4.79
N ILE A 326 -13.10 13.38 -5.20
CA ILE A 326 -12.88 14.83 -5.26
C ILE A 326 -13.71 15.46 -6.38
N ASN A 327 -13.74 14.84 -7.56
CA ASN A 327 -14.43 15.36 -8.73
C ASN A 327 -15.95 15.14 -8.66
N ASN A 328 -16.38 14.04 -8.04
CA ASN A 328 -17.77 13.63 -7.90
C ASN A 328 -18.09 13.28 -6.43
N PRO A 329 -18.32 14.27 -5.56
CA PRO A 329 -18.58 14.04 -4.13
C PRO A 329 -19.81 13.17 -3.82
N SER A 330 -20.72 13.02 -4.79
CA SER A 330 -21.91 12.15 -4.68
C SER A 330 -21.65 10.70 -5.11
N SER A 331 -20.44 10.38 -5.58
CA SER A 331 -20.09 9.01 -5.98
C SER A 331 -20.20 8.07 -4.77
N PRO A 332 -20.84 6.90 -4.94
CA PRO A 332 -21.01 5.96 -3.84
C PRO A 332 -19.66 5.42 -3.36
N PRO A 333 -19.57 4.96 -2.10
CA PRO A 333 -18.38 4.26 -1.62
C PRO A 333 -18.05 3.05 -2.50
N ALA A 334 -16.77 2.90 -2.87
CA ALA A 334 -16.29 1.80 -3.69
C ALA A 334 -15.44 0.84 -2.87
N ARG A 335 -15.62 -0.47 -3.10
CA ARG A 335 -14.87 -1.53 -2.42
C ARG A 335 -14.20 -2.37 -3.48
N GLU A 336 -12.91 -2.17 -3.66
CA GLU A 336 -12.15 -2.86 -4.70
C GLU A 336 -11.24 -3.91 -4.07
N ILE A 337 -11.41 -5.15 -4.51
CA ILE A 337 -10.61 -6.30 -4.08
C ILE A 337 -9.81 -6.78 -5.29
N ILE A 338 -8.50 -6.57 -5.26
CA ILE A 338 -7.59 -6.93 -6.34
C ILE A 338 -7.07 -8.35 -6.11
N HIS A 339 -7.02 -9.16 -7.17
CA HIS A 339 -6.56 -10.53 -7.10
C HIS A 339 -5.03 -10.61 -6.96
N CYS A 340 -4.55 -11.52 -6.11
CA CYS A 340 -3.12 -11.84 -6.01
C CYS A 340 -2.75 -12.93 -7.02
N SER A 341 -1.46 -13.07 -7.34
CA SER A 341 -0.97 -14.17 -8.19
C SER A 341 0.00 -15.09 -7.45
N ILE A 342 0.03 -16.36 -7.84
CA ILE A 342 1.05 -17.31 -7.36
C ILE A 342 2.30 -17.14 -8.22
N ILE A 343 3.44 -16.96 -7.57
CA ILE A 343 4.76 -16.97 -8.21
C ILE A 343 5.39 -18.32 -7.96
N GLU A 344 5.32 -19.20 -8.96
CA GLU A 344 5.91 -20.53 -8.92
C GLU A 344 7.44 -20.44 -8.96
N ARG A 345 8.10 -21.15 -8.05
CA ARG A 345 9.55 -21.34 -7.99
C ARG A 345 9.88 -22.79 -7.61
N ALA A 346 11.06 -23.04 -7.04
CA ALA A 346 11.61 -24.38 -6.87
C ALA A 346 11.33 -25.01 -5.49
N SER A 347 10.54 -24.37 -4.62
CA SER A 347 10.27 -24.85 -3.26
C SER A 347 9.06 -25.79 -3.11
N VAL A 348 8.43 -26.18 -4.23
CA VAL A 348 7.32 -27.16 -4.26
C VAL A 348 7.58 -28.19 -5.33
#